data_AF-A0A932WTV1-F1
#
_entry.id   AF-A0A932WTV1-F1
#
_cell.length_a   1.000
_cell.length_b   1.000
_cell.length_c   1.000
_cell.angle_alpha   90.00
_cell.angle_beta   90.00
_cell.angle_gamma   90.00
#
_symmetry.space_group_name_H-M   'P 1'
#
loop_
_entity.id
_entity.type
_entity.pdbx_description
1 polymer ?
#
loop_
_entity_poly.entity_id
_entity_poly.type
_entity_poly.pdbx_seq_one_letter_code
_entity_poly.pdbx_strand_id
1 'polypeptide(L)'
;MILVNKTRRLALILCLLAAGSLLGGCGGGTSTVESFHPEDVSAKDALHKALTAWQNGQEKPGTVPGSKPEIRVADGRWLNGAKLKSFEIGEPLDKDGAVQFPVKLTLEGASAPEEETYVVVGKDPLWVWTKAEYDRSGGM
;
A
#
# COMPACT_ATOMS: atom_id res chain seq x y z
N MET A 1 -44.70 -57.51 -31.62
CA MET A 1 -45.55 -57.43 -30.40
C MET A 1 -44.65 -57.72 -29.21
N ILE A 2 -43.99 -56.72 -28.61
CA ILE A 2 -44.42 -55.81 -27.52
C ILE A 2 -44.74 -56.52 -26.20
N LEU A 3 -43.84 -56.33 -25.21
CA LEU A 3 -44.07 -56.04 -23.77
C LEU A 3 -42.66 -55.66 -23.22
N VAL A 4 -42.21 -54.43 -22.90
CA VAL A 4 -42.75 -53.30 -22.11
C VAL A 4 -43.22 -53.84 -20.74
N ASN A 5 -42.63 -53.57 -19.57
CA ASN A 5 -42.28 -52.26 -19.03
C ASN A 5 -41.68 -52.34 -17.59
N LYS A 6 -40.85 -51.34 -17.26
CA LYS A 6 -40.91 -50.45 -16.07
C LYS A 6 -40.70 -50.94 -14.61
N THR A 7 -39.67 -50.30 -14.03
CA THR A 7 -39.64 -49.54 -12.74
C THR A 7 -39.77 -50.25 -11.40
N ARG A 8 -39.02 -49.67 -10.44
CA ARG A 8 -39.12 -49.73 -8.97
C ARG A 8 -38.16 -50.70 -8.28
N ARG A 9 -36.98 -50.19 -7.94
CA ARG A 9 -36.21 -50.62 -6.74
C ARG A 9 -35.57 -49.35 -6.17
N LEU A 10 -36.36 -48.53 -5.46
CA LEU A 10 -36.48 -48.55 -3.99
C LEU A 10 -35.12 -48.68 -3.29
N ALA A 11 -34.59 -47.50 -2.94
CA ALA A 11 -34.13 -47.06 -1.63
C ALA A 11 -33.24 -47.99 -0.76
N LEU A 12 -32.27 -47.30 -0.14
CA LEU A 12 -31.47 -47.66 1.05
C LEU A 12 -30.20 -48.48 0.77
N ILE A 13 -29.04 -47.86 0.98
CA ILE A 13 -28.21 -48.06 2.19
C ILE A 13 -27.02 -47.08 2.12
N LEU A 14 -27.02 -46.12 3.04
CA LEU A 14 -25.85 -45.35 3.46
C LEU A 14 -24.80 -46.32 4.05
N CYS A 15 -23.53 -46.14 3.72
CA CYS A 15 -22.47 -45.76 4.67
C CYS A 15 -21.06 -46.16 4.21
N LEU A 16 -20.14 -45.19 4.39
CA LEU A 16 -18.73 -45.36 4.74
C LEU A 16 -17.74 -45.88 3.68
N LEU A 17 -16.75 -45.03 3.40
CA LEU A 17 -15.29 -45.24 3.31
C LEU A 17 -14.74 -44.21 2.29
N ALA A 18 -14.44 -42.96 2.63
CA ALA A 18 -13.36 -42.47 3.50
C ALA A 18 -11.97 -43.03 3.13
N ALA A 19 -11.29 -42.43 2.14
CA ALA A 19 -9.82 -42.43 2.02
C ALA A 19 -9.31 -41.46 0.93
N GLY A 20 -8.37 -40.58 1.30
CA GLY A 20 -7.36 -39.94 0.43
C GLY A 20 -7.84 -38.72 -0.37
N SER A 21 -7.29 -37.52 -0.21
CA SER A 21 -5.89 -37.23 -0.54
C SER A 21 -5.42 -35.86 -0.02
N LEU A 22 -4.25 -35.88 0.62
CA LEU A 22 -3.12 -34.93 0.54
C LEU A 22 -3.34 -33.56 -0.15
N LEU A 23 -3.32 -32.49 0.65
CA LEU A 23 -2.67 -31.20 0.35
C LEU A 23 -2.14 -30.69 1.70
N GLY A 24 -0.84 -30.62 1.97
CA GLY A 24 0.11 -29.76 1.26
C GLY A 24 -0.04 -28.36 1.82
N GLY A 25 0.81 -28.01 2.80
CA GLY A 25 0.69 -26.78 3.59
C GLY A 25 0.66 -25.51 2.75
N CYS A 26 -0.07 -24.52 3.25
CA CYS A 26 0.28 -23.12 3.04
C CYS A 26 0.32 -22.51 4.45
N GLY A 27 1.53 -22.36 4.97
CA GLY A 27 1.80 -21.48 6.11
C GLY A 27 1.56 -20.05 5.67
N GLY A 28 0.28 -19.66 5.61
CA GLY A 28 -0.11 -18.26 5.53
C GLY A 28 0.08 -17.67 6.91
N GLY A 29 1.25 -17.11 7.18
CA GLY A 29 1.42 -16.18 8.27
C GLY A 29 0.41 -15.06 8.05
N THR A 30 -0.67 -15.08 8.84
CA THR A 30 -1.67 -14.00 8.87
C THR A 30 -0.95 -12.76 9.37
N SER A 31 -0.37 -12.01 8.44
CA SER A 31 0.05 -10.63 8.65
C SER A 31 -1.25 -9.86 8.73
N THR A 32 -1.81 -9.79 9.94
CA THR A 32 -2.98 -8.97 10.23
C THR A 32 -2.70 -7.55 9.74
N VAL A 33 -3.68 -6.92 9.10
CA VAL A 33 -3.61 -5.56 8.50
C VAL A 33 -2.96 -4.52 9.43
N GLU A 34 -3.04 -4.72 10.74
CA GLU A 34 -2.34 -3.99 11.81
C GLU A 34 -0.80 -3.92 11.63
N SER A 35 -0.15 -4.85 10.94
CA SER A 35 1.32 -4.89 10.82
C SER A 35 1.90 -3.92 9.80
N PHE A 36 1.06 -3.21 9.02
CA PHE A 36 1.49 -2.31 7.95
C PHE A 36 1.34 -0.83 8.28
N HIS A 37 0.90 -0.49 9.50
CA HIS A 37 0.80 0.89 9.95
C HIS A 37 2.11 1.32 10.60
N PRO A 38 2.83 2.32 10.06
CA PRO A 38 4.03 2.85 10.68
C PRO A 38 3.67 3.65 11.93
N GLU A 39 4.57 3.71 12.91
CA GLU A 39 4.41 4.66 14.02
C GLU A 39 4.52 6.10 13.50
N ASP A 40 3.70 7.04 14.00
CA ASP A 40 3.64 8.42 13.50
C ASP A 40 5.00 9.11 13.38
N VAL A 41 5.87 8.91 14.38
CA VAL A 41 7.23 9.48 14.38
C VAL A 41 8.06 8.90 13.23
N SER A 42 7.96 7.59 12.99
CA SER A 42 8.65 6.93 11.88
C SER A 42 8.08 7.36 10.52
N ALA A 43 6.77 7.62 10.45
CA ALA A 43 6.09 8.07 9.25
C ALA A 43 6.49 9.51 8.88
N LYS A 44 6.49 10.42 9.87
CA LYS A 44 6.90 11.83 9.68
C LYS A 44 8.37 11.94 9.30
N ASP A 45 9.26 11.17 9.95
CA ASP A 45 10.68 11.13 9.61
C ASP A 45 10.93 10.56 8.20
N ALA A 46 10.20 9.53 7.80
CA ALA A 46 10.30 8.97 6.44
C ALA A 46 9.88 9.99 5.38
N LEU A 47 8.76 10.69 5.58
CA LEU A 47 8.31 11.78 4.72
C LEU A 47 9.34 12.91 4.66
N HIS A 48 9.89 13.32 5.82
CA HIS A 48 10.92 14.36 5.88
C HIS A 48 12.17 13.97 5.08
N LYS A 49 12.66 12.73 5.21
CA LYS A 49 13.80 12.22 4.43
C LYS A 49 13.52 12.19 2.94
N ALA A 50 12.31 11.76 2.54
CA ALA A 50 11.89 11.75 1.14
C ALA A 50 11.89 13.15 0.52
N LEU A 51 11.25 14.13 1.19
CA LEU A 51 11.20 15.52 0.72
C LEU A 51 12.57 16.20 0.74
N THR A 52 13.41 15.87 1.73
CA THR A 52 14.80 16.34 1.78
C THR A 52 15.61 15.81 0.59
N ALA A 53 15.44 14.54 0.21
CA ALA A 53 16.11 13.98 -0.97
C ALA A 53 15.68 14.69 -2.26
N TRP A 54 14.39 14.99 -2.40
CA TRP A 54 13.88 15.78 -3.53
C TRP A 54 14.46 17.20 -3.54
N GLN A 55 14.43 17.90 -2.40
CA GLN A 55 14.99 19.25 -2.25
C GLN A 55 16.50 19.30 -2.56
N ASN A 56 17.25 18.27 -2.17
CA ASN A 56 18.68 18.14 -2.43
C ASN A 56 19.02 17.70 -3.87
N GLY A 57 18.02 17.58 -4.73
CA GLY A 57 18.21 17.41 -6.17
C GLY A 57 18.24 15.96 -6.66
N GLN A 58 17.78 14.99 -5.87
CA GLN A 58 17.53 13.65 -6.41
C GLN A 58 16.55 13.76 -7.60
N GLU A 59 16.93 13.18 -8.74
CA GLU A 59 16.29 13.52 -10.02
C GLU A 59 14.87 12.98 -10.17
N LYS A 60 14.59 11.81 -9.58
CA LYS A 60 13.31 11.09 -9.72
C LYS A 60 12.87 10.51 -8.37
N PRO A 61 11.56 10.35 -8.13
CA PRO A 61 11.06 9.62 -6.99
C PRO A 61 11.45 8.13 -7.10
N GLY A 62 11.52 7.45 -5.96
CA GLY A 62 11.96 6.07 -5.87
C GLY A 62 12.58 5.79 -4.52
N THR A 63 13.60 4.93 -4.48
CA THR A 63 14.30 4.62 -3.23
C THR A 63 15.12 5.81 -2.74
N VAL A 64 14.94 6.20 -1.48
CA VAL A 64 15.78 7.21 -0.82
C VAL A 64 17.12 6.57 -0.41
N PRO A 65 18.27 7.08 -0.91
CA PRO A 65 19.56 6.48 -0.62
C PRO A 65 19.91 6.50 0.87
N GLY A 66 20.42 5.37 1.38
CA GLY A 66 20.95 5.27 2.75
C GLY A 66 19.90 5.26 3.86
N SER A 67 18.61 5.16 3.55
CA SER A 67 17.57 5.06 4.58
C SER A 67 17.48 3.65 5.17
N LYS A 68 17.15 3.57 6.46
CA LYS A 68 16.71 2.34 7.14
C LYS A 68 15.52 2.69 8.05
N PRO A 69 14.35 2.05 7.93
CA PRO A 69 13.95 1.11 6.86
C PRO A 69 14.09 1.71 5.45
N GLU A 70 14.01 0.87 4.41
CA GLU A 70 14.05 1.36 3.03
C GLU A 70 12.85 2.31 2.81
N ILE A 71 13.09 3.51 2.28
CA ILE A 71 12.02 4.47 1.97
C ILE A 71 11.84 4.49 0.46
N ARG A 72 10.59 4.28 -0.01
CA ARG A 72 10.21 4.37 -1.42
C ARG A 72 9.20 5.49 -1.62
N VAL A 73 9.43 6.32 -2.62
CA VAL A 73 8.60 7.50 -2.90
C VAL A 73 7.85 7.34 -4.23
N ALA A 74 6.57 7.70 -4.24
CA ALA A 74 5.76 7.87 -5.44
C ALA A 74 5.16 9.28 -5.45
N ASP A 75 5.67 10.13 -6.36
CA ASP A 75 5.22 11.50 -6.52
C ASP A 75 5.24 11.87 -8.01
N GLY A 76 4.07 12.11 -8.59
CA GLY A 76 3.93 12.44 -10.00
C GLY A 76 4.58 13.77 -10.40
N ARG A 77 4.61 14.79 -9.52
CA ARG A 77 5.25 16.08 -9.85
C ARG A 77 6.76 15.93 -9.87
N TRP A 78 7.31 15.23 -8.88
CA TRP A 78 8.73 14.89 -8.85
C TRP A 78 9.11 14.05 -10.07
N LEU A 79 8.32 13.03 -10.41
CA LEU A 79 8.55 12.19 -11.59
C LEU A 79 8.59 12.99 -12.89
N ASN A 80 7.75 14.03 -13.00
CA ASN A 80 7.69 14.93 -14.14
C ASN A 80 8.74 16.05 -14.11
N GLY A 81 9.72 15.98 -13.19
CA GLY A 81 10.88 16.86 -13.18
C GLY A 81 10.72 18.15 -12.39
N ALA A 82 9.62 18.33 -11.65
CA ALA A 82 9.48 19.47 -10.74
C ALA A 82 10.61 19.48 -9.70
N LYS A 83 11.04 20.68 -9.28
CA LYS A 83 12.11 20.87 -8.30
C LYS A 83 11.53 21.49 -7.04
N LEU A 84 11.84 20.88 -5.90
CA LEU A 84 11.38 21.35 -4.60
C LEU A 84 12.39 22.36 -4.02
N LYS A 85 11.92 23.57 -3.69
CA LYS A 85 12.75 24.60 -3.02
C LYS A 85 12.67 24.51 -1.50
N SER A 86 11.47 24.30 -0.97
CA SER A 86 11.23 24.17 0.47
C SER A 86 9.93 23.43 0.74
N PHE A 87 9.79 22.88 1.92
CA PHE A 87 8.57 22.22 2.36
C PHE A 87 8.31 22.46 3.85
N GLU A 88 7.04 22.36 4.24
CA GLU A 88 6.58 22.41 5.64
C GLU A 88 5.59 21.26 5.86
N ILE A 89 5.91 20.36 6.79
CA ILE A 89 5.07 19.20 7.13
C ILE A 89 4.18 19.57 8.31
N GLY A 90 2.87 19.48 8.13
CA GLY A 90 1.88 19.70 9.17
C GLY A 90 1.76 18.54 10.17
N GLU A 91 0.71 18.58 10.97
CA GLU A 91 0.39 17.52 11.92
C GLU A 91 -0.22 16.30 11.22
N PRO A 92 0.06 15.08 11.70
CA PRO A 92 -0.49 13.86 11.12
C PRO A 92 -2.02 13.87 11.23
N LEU A 93 -2.66 13.31 10.21
CA LEU A 93 -4.07 13.03 10.15
C LEU A 93 -4.23 11.52 10.05
N ASP A 94 -4.78 10.91 11.09
CA ASP A 94 -5.19 9.51 11.05
C ASP A 94 -6.49 9.39 10.28
N LYS A 95 -6.39 9.02 9.01
CA LYS A 95 -7.55 8.89 8.13
C LYS A 95 -7.39 7.70 7.19
N ASP A 96 -8.48 6.95 7.02
CA ASP A 96 -8.56 5.81 6.09
C ASP A 96 -7.55 4.69 6.41
N GLY A 97 -7.17 4.54 7.68
CA GLY A 97 -6.24 3.50 8.14
C GLY A 97 -4.76 3.75 7.79
N ALA A 98 -4.43 4.91 7.24
CA ALA A 98 -3.07 5.32 6.90
C ALA A 98 -2.71 6.65 7.57
N VAL A 99 -1.43 6.84 7.87
CA VAL A 99 -0.92 8.11 8.40
C VAL A 99 -0.80 9.09 7.23
N GLN A 100 -1.56 10.18 7.29
CA GLN A 100 -1.54 11.22 6.25
C GLN A 100 -0.92 12.51 6.80
N PHE A 101 -0.17 13.22 5.97
CA PHE A 101 0.46 14.50 6.33
C PHE A 101 0.08 15.57 5.31
N PRO A 102 -0.57 16.66 5.71
CA PRO A 102 -0.65 17.85 4.87
C PRO A 102 0.74 18.49 4.81
N VAL A 103 1.18 18.81 3.60
CA VAL A 103 2.50 19.39 3.33
C VAL A 103 2.33 20.61 2.43
N LYS A 104 2.93 21.73 2.83
CA LYS A 104 3.09 22.89 1.95
C LYS A 104 4.41 22.74 1.19
N LEU A 105 4.36 22.76 -0.13
CA LEU A 105 5.51 22.66 -1.00
C LEU A 105 5.72 23.98 -1.74
N THR A 106 6.94 24.50 -1.71
CA THR A 106 7.37 25.59 -2.59
C THR A 106 8.16 24.99 -3.74
N LEU A 107 7.58 24.93 -4.93
CA LEU A 107 8.25 24.45 -6.12
C LEU A 107 9.02 25.57 -6.82
N GLU A 108 10.07 25.20 -7.55
CA GLU A 108 10.77 26.15 -8.40
C GLU A 108 9.85 26.66 -9.51
N GLY A 109 9.77 27.99 -9.67
CA GLY A 109 8.91 28.64 -10.65
C GLY A 109 7.46 28.88 -10.19
N ALA A 110 7.05 28.32 -9.06
CA ALA A 110 5.73 28.58 -8.48
C ALA A 110 5.66 29.99 -7.85
N SER A 111 4.51 30.67 -7.99
CA SER A 111 4.27 32.00 -7.41
C SER A 111 3.86 31.97 -5.94
N ALA A 112 3.40 30.82 -5.44
CA ALA A 112 3.01 30.60 -4.06
C ALA A 112 3.23 29.12 -3.67
N PRO A 113 3.33 28.79 -2.37
CA PRO A 113 3.32 27.42 -1.91
C PRO A 113 2.01 26.69 -2.28
N GLU A 114 2.13 25.41 -2.62
CA GLU A 114 1.02 24.51 -2.91
C GLU A 114 0.82 23.52 -1.76
N GLU A 115 -0.42 23.24 -1.39
CA GLU A 115 -0.72 22.19 -0.41
C GLU A 115 -0.89 20.84 -1.11
N GLU A 116 -0.26 19.81 -0.55
CA GLU A 116 -0.36 18.42 -0.99
C GLU A 116 -0.48 17.52 0.23
N THR A 117 -1.24 16.45 0.14
CA THR A 117 -1.29 15.45 1.20
C THR A 117 -0.40 14.27 0.83
N TYR A 118 0.49 13.88 1.74
CA TYR A 118 1.26 12.65 1.60
C TYR A 118 0.67 11.56 2.49
N VAL A 119 0.71 10.32 2.00
CA VAL A 119 0.30 9.12 2.72
C VAL A 119 1.55 8.28 2.97
N VAL A 120 1.75 7.87 4.21
CA VAL A 120 2.87 7.02 4.60
C VAL A 120 2.36 5.69 5.13
N VAL A 121 2.79 4.60 4.52
CA VAL A 121 2.35 3.23 4.83
C VAL A 121 3.52 2.24 4.79
N GLY A 122 3.33 1.07 5.40
CA GLY A 122 4.31 -0.01 5.42
C GLY A 122 5.21 0.03 6.66
N LYS A 123 6.29 -0.74 6.61
CA LYS A 123 7.24 -0.90 7.72
C LYS A 123 8.67 -1.03 7.23
N ASP A 124 8.90 -1.93 6.28
CA ASP A 124 10.15 -2.05 5.52
C ASP A 124 9.86 -2.75 4.17
N PRO A 125 9.76 -2.02 3.05
CA PRO A 125 9.96 -0.58 2.94
C PRO A 125 8.82 0.24 3.58
N LEU A 126 9.14 1.47 3.99
CA LEU A 126 8.19 2.56 4.17
C LEU A 126 7.92 3.20 2.82
N TRP A 127 6.64 3.35 2.50
CA TRP A 127 6.18 3.94 1.26
C TRP A 127 5.64 5.34 1.53
N VAL A 128 6.12 6.32 0.78
CA VAL A 128 5.70 7.72 0.82
C VAL A 128 5.03 8.06 -0.51
N TRP A 129 3.73 8.31 -0.49
CA TRP A 129 2.95 8.58 -1.69
C TRP A 129 2.31 9.96 -1.59
N THR A 130 2.16 10.68 -2.70
CA THR A 130 1.13 11.74 -2.71
C THR A 130 -0.25 11.08 -2.66
N LYS A 131 -1.24 11.76 -2.08
CA LYS A 131 -2.61 11.24 -1.95
C LYS A 131 -3.19 10.86 -3.30
N ALA A 132 -2.90 11.65 -4.33
CA ALA A 132 -3.33 11.37 -5.70
C ALA A 132 -2.74 10.06 -6.26
N GLU A 133 -1.47 9.74 -5.97
CA GLU A 133 -0.88 8.46 -6.37
C GLU A 133 -1.46 7.31 -5.54
N TYR A 134 -1.63 7.51 -4.22
CA TYR A 134 -2.17 6.49 -3.32
C TYR A 134 -3.60 6.09 -3.70
N ASP A 135 -4.43 7.07 -4.06
CA ASP A 135 -5.80 6.80 -4.51
C ASP A 135 -5.80 6.09 -5.87
N ARG A 136 -4.86 6.43 -6.75
CA ARG A 136 -4.72 5.79 -8.06
C ARG A 136 -4.30 4.33 -7.95
N SER A 137 -3.53 3.95 -6.92
CA SER A 137 -3.25 2.53 -6.66
C SER A 137 -4.41 1.78 -6.01
N GLY A 138 -5.53 2.44 -5.70
CA GLY A 138 -6.67 1.83 -5.03
C GLY A 138 -6.53 1.83 -3.51
N GLY A 139 -5.69 2.70 -2.96
CA GLY A 139 -5.39 2.73 -1.53
C GLY A 139 -4.56 1.54 -1.07
N MET A 140 -3.95 0.81 -2.02
CA MET A 140 -2.83 -0.14 -1.97
C MET A 140 -2.81 -1.01 -3.23
#